data_AF-W4L8Q7-F1
#
_entry.id   AF-W4L8Q7-F1
#
_cell.length_a   1.000
_cell.length_b   1.000
_cell.length_c   1.000
_cell.angle_alpha   90.00
_cell.angle_beta   90.00
_cell.angle_gamma   90.00
#
_symmetry.space_group_name_H-M   'P 1'
#
loop_
_entity.id
_entity.type
_entity.pdbx_description
1 polymer ?
#
loop_
_entity_poly.entity_id
_entity_poly.type
_entity_poly.pdbx_seq_one_letter_code
_entity_poly.pdbx_strand_id
1 'polypeptide(L)'
;MNVLKIEDPSHIELPVEVGERLGLKQGDVIIITIEDQRVIMEKRASSPVDASFGLWRDLPPDREHIDTLRDEWDERLNEQLHDE
;
A
#
# COMPACT_ATOMS: atom_id res chain seq x y z
N MET A 1 24.11 8.84 17.04
CA MET A 1 22.93 9.74 16.97
C MET A 1 23.17 10.67 15.80
N ASN A 2 22.49 10.45 14.67
CA ASN A 2 22.66 11.29 13.48
C ASN A 2 21.54 12.33 13.47
N VAL A 3 21.92 13.59 13.32
CA VAL A 3 20.99 14.72 13.25
C VAL A 3 21.02 15.24 11.83
N LEU A 4 19.85 15.29 11.18
CA LEU A 4 19.69 15.86 9.85
C LEU A 4 19.07 17.24 9.99
N LYS A 5 19.61 18.19 9.24
CA LYS A 5 19.00 19.50 9.09
C LYS A 5 17.89 19.38 8.05
N ILE A 6 16.68 19.74 8.43
CA ILE A 6 15.55 19.82 7.51
C ILE A 6 15.55 21.23 6.91
N GLU A 7 15.86 21.33 5.62
CA GLU A 7 15.82 22.60 4.88
C GLU A 7 14.37 22.97 4.52
N ASP A 8 13.57 21.99 4.10
CA ASP A 8 12.16 22.13 3.77
C ASP A 8 11.29 21.21 4.65
N PRO A 9 10.39 21.74 5.48
CA PRO A 9 9.54 20.93 6.34
C PRO A 9 8.51 20.09 5.57
N SER A 10 8.23 20.42 4.31
CA SER A 10 7.36 19.64 3.44
C SER A 10 8.07 18.45 2.78
N HIS A 11 9.41 18.46 2.76
CA HIS A 11 10.21 17.41 2.13
C HIS A 11 11.44 17.07 2.98
N ILE A 12 11.38 15.93 3.67
CA ILE A 12 12.51 15.43 4.46
C ILE A 12 13.32 14.45 3.60
N GLU A 13 14.54 14.85 3.27
CA GLU A 13 15.48 13.94 2.60
C GLU A 13 16.06 12.95 3.61
N LEU A 14 15.76 11.67 3.40
CA LEU A 14 16.35 10.59 4.19
C LEU A 14 17.71 10.18 3.60
N PRO A 15 18.75 9.98 4.44
CA PRO A 15 20.00 9.41 3.99
C PRO A 15 19.77 8.04 3.34
N VAL A 16 20.47 7.79 2.24
CA VAL A 16 20.36 6.54 1.46
C VAL A 16 20.51 5.30 2.36
N GLU A 17 21.49 5.32 3.26
CA GLU A 17 21.74 4.21 4.20
C GLU A 17 20.54 3.90 5.11
N VAL A 18 19.75 4.91 5.50
CA VAL A 18 18.55 4.72 6.32
C VAL A 18 17.45 4.08 5.48
N GLY A 19 17.27 4.54 4.23
CA GLY A 19 16.33 3.96 3.29
C GLY A 19 16.63 2.49 2.99
N GLU A 20 17.90 2.16 2.71
CA GLU A 20 18.35 0.79 2.43
C GLU A 20 18.14 -0.14 3.63
N ARG A 21 18.52 0.30 4.84
CA ARG A 21 18.33 -0.49 6.06
C ARG A 21 16.88 -0.75 6.40
N LEU A 22 15.99 0.18 6.07
CA LEU A 22 14.55 0.05 6.28
C LEU A 22 13.83 -0.59 5.07
N GLY A 23 14.56 -0.93 4.00
CA GLY A 23 14.00 -1.50 2.78
C GLY A 23 12.97 -0.58 2.10
N LEU A 24 13.17 0.73 2.21
CA LEU A 24 12.30 1.74 1.59
C LEU A 24 12.62 1.85 0.11
N LYS A 25 11.57 1.85 -0.72
CA LYS A 25 11.65 2.09 -2.16
C LYS A 25 10.83 3.32 -2.53
N GLN A 26 11.17 3.92 -3.66
CA GLN A 26 10.38 5.01 -4.21
C GLN A 26 8.92 4.56 -4.40
N GLY A 27 7.98 5.36 -3.87
CA GLY A 27 6.54 5.05 -3.93
C GLY A 27 6.00 4.24 -2.76
N ASP A 28 6.84 3.80 -1.81
CA ASP A 28 6.37 3.22 -0.56
C ASP A 28 5.57 4.25 0.25
N VAL A 29 4.51 3.78 0.90
CA VAL A 29 3.67 4.60 1.79
C VAL A 29 4.22 4.49 3.22
N ILE A 30 4.44 5.65 3.83
CA ILE A 30 4.90 5.76 5.22
C ILE A 30 3.72 6.20 6.10
N ILE A 31 3.54 5.52 7.23
CA ILE A 31 2.63 5.95 8.29
C ILE A 31 3.42 6.89 9.20
N ILE A 32 2.87 8.09 9.44
CA ILE A 32 3.46 9.10 10.31
C ILE A 32 2.60 9.21 11.56
N THR A 33 3.20 8.93 12.71
CA THR A 33 2.58 9.09 14.03
C THR A 33 3.29 10.22 14.77
N ILE A 34 2.52 11.16 15.34
CA ILE A 34 3.04 12.27 16.12
C ILE A 34 2.81 11.95 17.60
N GLU A 35 3.89 11.80 18.36
CA GLU A 35 3.86 11.52 19.79
C GLU A 35 4.64 12.59 20.56
N ASP A 36 3.95 13.40 21.35
CA ASP A 36 4.49 14.51 22.14
C ASP A 36 5.46 15.43 21.36
N GLN A 37 6.76 15.11 21.37
CA GLN A 37 7.85 15.86 20.74
C GLN A 37 8.60 15.06 19.68
N ARG A 38 8.01 13.96 19.19
CA ARG A 38 8.63 13.02 18.26
C ARG A 38 7.69 12.70 17.12
N VAL A 39 8.28 12.55 15.94
CA VAL A 39 7.60 12.01 14.77
C VAL A 39 8.14 10.61 14.54
N ILE A 40 7.26 9.63 14.61
CA ILE A 40 7.57 8.23 14.35
C ILE A 40 7.09 7.92 12.93
N MET A 41 8.01 7.41 12.11
CA MET A 41 7.73 7.05 10.73
C MET A 41 7.90 5.55 10.57
N GLU A 42 6.86 4.87 10.12
CA GLU A 42 6.85 3.43 9.91
C GLU A 42 6.48 3.12 8.47
N LYS A 43 7.20 2.18 7.86
CA LYS A 43 6.80 1.67 6.55
C LYS A 43 5.44 0.99 6.71
N ARG A 44 4.44 1.41 5.93
CA ARG A 44 3.16 0.70 5.90
C ARG A 44 3.44 -0.74 5.46
N ALA A 45 3.09 -1.70 6.29
CA ALA A 45 3.13 -3.10 5.89
C ALA A 45 2.23 -3.26 4.67
N SER A 46 2.82 -3.56 3.51
CA SER A 46 2.04 -4.00 2.37
C SER A 46 1.48 -5.36 2.72
N SER A 47 0.17 -5.54 2.56
CA SER A 47 -0.40 -6.89 2.56
C SER A 47 0.36 -7.70 1.51
N PRO A 48 0.70 -8.98 1.74
CA PRO A 48 1.22 -9.84 0.69
C PRO A 48 0.33 -9.79 -0.56
N VAL A 49 -0.98 -9.60 -0.36
CA VAL A 49 -1.95 -9.39 -1.43
C VAL A 49 -1.70 -8.07 -2.19
N ASP A 50 -1.45 -6.96 -1.50
CA ASP A 50 -1.11 -5.68 -2.15
C ASP A 50 0.23 -5.75 -2.88
N ALA A 51 1.22 -6.42 -2.30
CA ALA A 51 2.55 -6.58 -2.87
C ALA A 51 2.57 -7.51 -4.09
N SER A 52 1.74 -8.55 -4.08
CA SER A 52 1.65 -9.54 -5.17
C SER A 52 0.69 -9.13 -6.28
N PHE A 53 -0.39 -8.42 -5.96
CA PHE A 53 -1.45 -8.17 -6.93
C PHE A 53 -1.59 -6.71 -7.32
N GLY A 54 -1.17 -5.72 -6.51
CA GLY A 54 -1.32 -4.29 -6.84
C GLY A 54 -2.77 -3.82 -7.09
N LEU A 55 -3.73 -4.75 -7.04
CA LEU A 55 -5.11 -4.62 -7.54
C LEU A 55 -5.91 -3.59 -6.74
N TRP A 56 -5.51 -3.28 -5.51
CA TRP A 56 -6.24 -2.36 -4.63
C TRP A 56 -5.91 -0.89 -4.86
N ARG A 57 -4.84 -0.57 -5.61
CA ARG A 57 -4.43 0.84 -5.81
C ARG A 57 -5.32 1.57 -6.82
N ASP A 58 -5.85 0.84 -7.80
CA ASP A 58 -6.67 1.38 -8.89
C ASP A 58 -8.13 0.92 -8.82
N LEU A 59 -8.51 0.08 -7.84
CA LEU A 59 -9.90 -0.30 -7.64
C LEU A 59 -10.66 0.87 -6.98
N PRO A 60 -11.64 1.50 -7.64
CA PRO A 60 -12.53 2.44 -6.96
C PRO A 60 -13.26 1.69 -5.82
N PRO A 61 -13.45 2.31 -4.65
CA PRO A 61 -13.98 1.64 -3.46
C PRO A 61 -15.51 1.52 -3.51
N ASP A 62 -16.08 1.27 -4.69
CA ASP A 62 -17.50 1.01 -4.79
C ASP A 62 -17.72 -0.50 -4.62
N ARG A 63 -18.46 -0.83 -3.57
CA ARG A 63 -18.82 -2.21 -3.21
C ARG A 63 -19.63 -2.88 -4.32
N GLU A 64 -20.37 -2.08 -5.09
CA GLU A 64 -21.29 -2.49 -6.13
C GLU A 64 -20.57 -3.12 -7.33
N HIS A 65 -19.39 -2.61 -7.69
CA HIS A 65 -18.55 -3.08 -8.77
C HIS A 65 -17.86 -4.41 -8.41
N ILE A 66 -17.43 -4.57 -7.15
CA ILE A 66 -16.89 -5.84 -6.65
C ILE A 66 -17.98 -6.91 -6.60
N ASP A 67 -19.18 -6.54 -6.14
CA ASP A 67 -20.32 -7.46 -6.09
C ASP A 67 -20.76 -7.85 -7.52
N THR A 68 -20.75 -6.90 -8.48
CA THR A 68 -21.01 -7.19 -9.90
C THR A 68 -19.99 -8.16 -10.51
N LEU A 69 -18.70 -7.96 -10.24
CA LEU A 69 -17.66 -8.86 -10.69
C LEU A 69 -17.82 -10.27 -10.07
N ARG A 70 -18.27 -10.38 -8.82
CA ARG A 70 -18.54 -11.69 -8.22
C ARG A 70 -19.68 -12.42 -8.92
N ASP A 71 -20.78 -11.71 -9.17
CA ASP A 71 -21.95 -12.28 -9.83
C ASP A 71 -21.61 -12.77 -11.26
N GLU A 72 -20.82 -11.98 -12.03
CA GLU A 72 -20.38 -12.36 -13.38
C GLU A 72 -19.50 -13.62 -13.40
N TRP A 73 -18.66 -13.81 -12.38
CA TRP A 73 -17.78 -14.98 -12.29
C TRP A 73 -18.52 -16.23 -11.80
N ASP A 74 -19.48 -16.08 -10.89
CA ASP A 74 -20.33 -17.18 -10.42
C ASP A 74 -21.23 -17.72 -11.55
N GLU A 75 -21.75 -16.84 -12.42
CA GLU A 75 -22.55 -17.25 -13.59
C GLU A 75 -21.71 -18.06 -14.59
N ARG A 76 -20.50 -17.58 -14.92
CA ARG A 76 -19.57 -18.29 -15.82
C ARG A 76 -19.10 -19.63 -15.26
N LEU A 77 -18.89 -19.72 -13.94
CA LEU A 77 -18.49 -20.96 -13.29
C LEU A 77 -19.63 -21.99 -13.32
N ASN A 78 -20.88 -21.55 -13.11
CA ASN A 78 -22.05 -22.42 -13.23
C ASN A 78 -22.30 -22.89 -14.66
N GLU A 79 -22.11 -22.04 -15.67
CA GLU A 79 -22.20 -22.44 -17.07
C GLU A 79 -21.17 -23.54 -17.40
N GLN A 80 -19.93 -23.41 -16.94
CA GLN A 80 -18.90 -24.44 -17.15
C GLN A 80 -19.17 -25.76 -16.42
N LEU A 81 -19.86 -25.72 -15.27
CA LEU A 81 -20.24 -26.92 -14.51
C LEU A 81 -21.50 -27.61 -15.05
N HIS A 82 -22.25 -26.96 -15.95
CA HIS A 82 -23.45 -27.53 -16.58
C HIS A 82 -23.20 -28.03 -18.02
N ASP A 83 -22.02 -27.78 -18.57
CA ASP A 83 -21.55 -28.32 -19.85
C ASP A 83 -20.71 -29.63 -19.70
N GLU A 84 -20.55 -30.17 -18.49
CA GLU A 84 -20.01 -31.52 -18.18
C GLU A 84 -21.13 -32.54 -17.87
#